data_AF-A0A7V9U4S5-F1
#
_entry.id   AF-A0A7V9U4S5-F1
#
_cell.length_a   1.000
_cell.length_b   1.000
_cell.length_c   1.000
_cell.angle_alpha   90.00
_cell.angle_beta   90.00
_cell.angle_gamma   90.00
#
_symmetry.space_group_name_H-M   'P 1'
#
loop_
_entity.id
_entity.type
_entity.pdbx_description
1 polymer ?
#
loop_
_entity_poly.entity_id
_entity_poly.type
_entity_poly.pdbx_seq_one_letter_code
_entity_poly.pdbx_strand_id
1 'polypeptide(L)'
;MNQHTLADTTASLKTAAIISSVIVLPFVIMESANTGDLSDGFPVALFGAMWVIPFAFIVIVMPIVRSLQSANRASLTPLRVLPRIIVLALFAWFWVSLVLDQMPCFLGVPNCD
;
A
#
# COMPACT_ATOMS: atom_id res chain seq x y z
N MET A 1 -27.56 3.98 -7.42
CA MET A 1 -26.08 3.93 -7.58
C MET A 1 -25.82 4.12 -9.07
N ASN A 2 -25.21 5.25 -9.46
CA ASN A 2 -25.15 5.68 -10.87
C ASN A 2 -24.00 4.99 -11.63
N GLN A 3 -24.17 4.78 -12.93
CA GLN A 3 -23.18 4.11 -13.79
C GLN A 3 -21.83 4.87 -13.83
N HIS A 4 -21.87 6.20 -13.65
CA HIS A 4 -20.68 7.05 -13.53
C HIS A 4 -19.84 6.78 -12.27
N THR A 5 -20.46 6.54 -11.10
CA THR A 5 -19.71 6.29 -9.86
C THR A 5 -19.00 4.94 -9.85
N LEU A 6 -19.49 3.98 -10.64
CA LEU A 6 -18.90 2.65 -10.73
C LEU A 6 -17.60 2.69 -11.55
N ALA A 7 -17.60 3.37 -12.70
CA ALA A 7 -16.41 3.55 -13.54
C ALA A 7 -15.27 4.29 -12.80
N ASP A 8 -15.60 5.35 -12.04
CA ASP A 8 -14.61 6.10 -11.25
C ASP A 8 -13.99 5.26 -10.12
N THR A 9 -14.78 4.38 -9.50
CA THR A 9 -14.30 3.49 -8.44
C THR A 9 -13.39 2.41 -9.00
N THR A 10 -13.74 1.80 -10.13
CA THR A 10 -12.90 0.79 -10.78
C THR A 10 -11.57 1.38 -11.25
N ALA A 11 -11.57 2.60 -11.80
CA ALA A 11 -10.34 3.30 -12.18
C ALA A 11 -9.44 3.62 -10.96
N SER A 12 -10.04 3.97 -9.82
CA SER A 12 -9.34 4.16 -8.55
C SER A 12 -8.70 2.87 -8.04
N LEU A 13 -9.43 1.76 -8.06
CA LEU A 13 -8.92 0.45 -7.61
C LEU A 13 -7.78 -0.04 -8.51
N LYS A 14 -7.91 0.11 -9.83
CA LYS A 14 -6.83 -0.26 -10.77
C LYS A 14 -5.57 0.55 -10.52
N THR A 15 -5.71 1.87 -10.34
CA THR A 15 -4.59 2.75 -10.02
C THR A 15 -3.92 2.35 -8.71
N ALA A 16 -4.71 2.09 -7.66
CA ALA A 16 -4.19 1.64 -6.37
C ALA A 16 -3.44 0.29 -6.47
N ALA A 17 -3.98 -0.65 -7.24
CA ALA A 17 -3.36 -1.95 -7.47
C ALA A 17 -2.01 -1.81 -8.19
N ILE A 18 -1.96 -1.01 -9.26
CA ILE A 18 -0.72 -0.77 -10.03
C ILE A 18 0.35 -0.13 -9.15
N ILE A 19 0.01 0.95 -8.44
CA ILE A 19 0.97 1.66 -7.59
C ILE A 19 1.47 0.73 -6.47
N SER A 20 0.57 0.00 -5.82
CA SER A 20 0.95 -0.97 -4.79
C SER A 20 1.91 -2.05 -5.34
N SER A 21 1.59 -2.61 -6.51
CA SER A 21 2.47 -3.58 -7.18
C SER A 21 3.84 -2.99 -7.49
N VAL A 22 3.92 -1.76 -8.00
CA VAL A 22 5.18 -1.08 -8.29
C VAL A 22 6.00 -0.85 -7.02
N ILE A 23 5.36 -0.54 -5.90
CA ILE A 23 6.04 -0.35 -4.60
C ILE A 23 6.64 -1.66 -4.07
N VAL A 24 5.91 -2.78 -4.22
CA VAL A 24 6.32 -4.08 -3.67
C VAL A 24 7.31 -4.82 -4.58
N LEU A 25 7.27 -4.55 -5.89
CA LEU A 25 8.05 -5.28 -6.90
C LEU A 25 9.57 -5.28 -6.64
N PRO A 26 10.23 -4.18 -6.23
CA PRO A 26 11.66 -4.21 -5.93
C PRO A 26 12.03 -5.22 -4.83
N PHE A 27 11.18 -5.39 -3.82
CA PHE A 27 11.42 -6.34 -2.72
C PHE A 27 11.25 -7.78 -3.18
N VAL A 28 10.27 -8.05 -4.05
CA VAL A 28 10.10 -9.36 -4.69
C VAL A 28 11.31 -9.71 -5.54
N ILE A 29 11.82 -8.74 -6.31
CA ILE A 29 13.02 -8.93 -7.14
C ILE A 29 14.23 -9.22 -6.26
N MET A 30 14.47 -8.42 -5.21
CA MET A 30 15.59 -8.61 -4.29
C MET A 30 15.56 -9.98 -3.62
N GLU A 31 14.40 -10.39 -3.10
CA GLU A 31 14.21 -11.72 -2.53
C GLU A 31 14.56 -12.80 -3.56
N SER A 32 13.90 -12.77 -4.72
CA SER A 32 14.12 -13.79 -5.77
C SER A 32 15.56 -13.88 -6.27
N ALA A 33 16.29 -12.76 -6.27
CA ALA A 33 17.69 -12.71 -6.69
C ALA A 33 18.64 -13.30 -5.63
N ASN A 34 18.27 -13.19 -4.34
CA ASN A 34 19.11 -13.62 -3.22
C ASN A 34 18.82 -15.06 -2.77
N THR A 35 17.56 -15.51 -2.77
CA THR A 35 17.23 -16.91 -2.49
C THR A 35 17.43 -17.81 -3.70
N GLY A 36 17.36 -17.28 -4.93
CA GLY A 36 17.67 -18.01 -6.17
C GLY A 36 16.70 -19.14 -6.54
N ASP A 37 15.77 -19.49 -5.64
CA ASP A 37 14.76 -20.53 -5.84
C ASP A 37 13.41 -20.07 -5.27
N LEU A 38 12.39 -19.97 -6.14
CA LEU A 38 11.01 -19.65 -5.75
C LEU A 38 10.25 -20.88 -5.19
N SER A 39 10.82 -22.08 -5.32
CA SER A 39 10.21 -23.33 -4.86
C SER A 39 10.49 -23.63 -3.38
N ASP A 40 11.57 -23.07 -2.82
CA ASP A 40 11.92 -23.18 -1.39
C ASP A 40 11.26 -22.09 -0.54
N GLY A 41 9.92 -22.14 -0.48
CA GLY A 41 9.17 -21.43 0.57
C GLY A 41 9.11 -19.91 0.42
N PHE A 42 8.92 -19.40 -0.80
CA PHE A 42 8.71 -17.95 -1.03
C PHE A 42 7.64 -17.38 -0.07
N PRO A 43 7.92 -16.27 0.65
CA PRO A 43 7.04 -15.78 1.72
C PRO A 43 5.82 -15.02 1.15
N VAL A 44 4.92 -15.74 0.48
CA VAL A 44 3.73 -15.20 -0.19
C VAL A 44 2.87 -14.37 0.78
N ALA A 45 2.73 -14.82 2.03
CA ALA A 45 1.96 -14.11 3.05
C ALA A 45 2.57 -12.72 3.37
N LEU A 46 3.90 -12.63 3.44
CA LEU A 46 4.61 -11.38 3.69
C LEU A 46 4.39 -10.39 2.54
N PHE A 47 4.65 -10.82 1.31
CA PHE A 47 4.46 -9.97 0.13
C PHE A 47 2.99 -9.59 -0.09
N GLY A 48 2.06 -10.50 0.24
CA GLY A 48 0.63 -10.21 0.28
C GLY A 48 0.30 -9.08 1.26
N ALA A 49 0.81 -9.14 2.49
CA ALA A 49 0.65 -8.06 3.47
C ALA A 49 1.29 -6.75 3.00
N MET A 50 2.53 -6.80 2.49
CA MET A 50 3.24 -5.66 1.94
C MET A 50 2.51 -5.01 0.78
N TRP A 51 1.69 -5.75 0.03
CA TRP A 51 0.87 -5.23 -1.06
C TRP A 51 -0.48 -4.69 -0.59
N VAL A 52 -1.15 -5.38 0.33
CA VAL A 52 -2.49 -4.98 0.81
C VAL A 52 -2.45 -3.64 1.56
N ILE A 53 -1.41 -3.39 2.35
CA ILE A 53 -1.29 -2.16 3.15
C ILE A 53 -1.21 -0.89 2.29
N PRO A 54 -0.26 -0.74 1.33
CA PRO A 54 -0.19 0.43 0.46
C PRO A 54 -1.39 0.51 -0.48
N PHE A 55 -1.93 -0.63 -0.94
CA PHE A 55 -3.20 -0.65 -1.68
C PHE A 55 -4.33 0.02 -0.88
N ALA A 56 -4.55 -0.42 0.36
CA ALA A 56 -5.58 0.13 1.23
C ALA A 56 -5.32 1.61 1.57
N PHE A 57 -4.06 1.98 1.82
CA PHE A 57 -3.65 3.36 2.01
C PHE A 57 -4.07 4.24 0.83
N ILE A 58 -3.78 3.82 -0.41
CA ILE A 58 -4.11 4.60 -1.61
C ILE A 58 -5.62 4.71 -1.79
N VAL A 59 -6.37 3.62 -1.58
CA VAL A 59 -7.84 3.63 -1.68
C VAL A 59 -8.46 4.63 -0.68
N ILE A 60 -7.91 4.71 0.54
CA ILE A 60 -8.40 5.64 1.58
C ILE A 60 -7.99 7.09 1.29
N VAL A 61 -6.77 7.33 0.81
CA VAL A 61 -6.25 8.69 0.60
C VAL A 61 -6.84 9.35 -0.65
N MET A 62 -7.15 8.58 -1.70
CA MET A 62 -7.63 9.09 -2.98
C MET A 62 -8.88 9.98 -2.89
N PRO A 63 -9.98 9.61 -2.18
CA PRO A 63 -11.12 10.50 -2.02
C PRO A 63 -10.79 11.78 -1.22
N ILE A 64 -9.83 11.71 -0.28
CA ILE A 64 -9.38 12.88 0.48
C ILE A 64 -8.65 13.85 -0.46
N VAL A 65 -7.72 13.35 -1.27
CA VAL A 65 -6.99 14.16 -2.25
C VAL A 65 -7.94 14.77 -3.29
N ARG A 66 -8.89 14.00 -3.81
CA ARG A 66 -9.91 14.51 -4.74
C ARG A 66 -10.76 15.60 -4.12
N SER A 67 -11.16 15.45 -2.86
CA SER A 67 -11.94 16.48 -2.15
C SER A 67 -11.15 17.77 -1.93
N LEU A 68 -9.83 17.68 -1.68
CA LEU A 68 -8.93 18.83 -1.55
C LEU A 68 -8.68 19.55 -2.89
N GLN A 69 -8.61 18.80 -3.99
CA GLN A 69 -8.42 19.32 -5.34
C GLN A 69 -9.70 19.97 -5.90
N SER A 70 -10.88 19.48 -5.52
CA SER A 70 -12.14 20.14 -5.87
C SER A 70 -12.28 21.47 -5.14
N ALA A 71 -12.97 22.46 -5.73
CA ALA A 71 -13.28 23.75 -5.09
C ALA A 71 -14.15 23.63 -3.82
N ASN A 72 -14.52 22.41 -3.42
CA ASN A 72 -15.37 22.11 -2.28
C ASN A 72 -14.58 21.97 -0.95
N ARG A 73 -13.57 22.83 -0.75
CA ARG A 73 -12.77 22.88 0.50
C ARG A 73 -13.64 23.14 1.74
N ALA A 74 -14.82 23.74 1.55
CA ALA A 74 -15.80 24.02 2.60
C ALA A 74 -16.35 22.76 3.31
N SER A 75 -16.25 21.57 2.71
CA SER A 75 -16.75 20.32 3.33
C SER A 75 -15.70 19.58 4.17
N LEU A 76 -14.46 20.07 4.25
CA LEU A 76 -13.37 19.46 5.01
C LEU A 76 -13.31 20.07 6.42
N THR A 77 -14.22 19.64 7.29
CA THR A 77 -14.08 19.92 8.72
C THR A 77 -12.88 19.12 9.26
N PRO A 78 -11.86 19.78 9.86
CA PRO A 78 -10.63 19.12 10.31
C PRO A 78 -10.90 17.91 11.20
N LEU A 79 -11.90 18.00 12.07
CA LEU A 79 -12.29 16.94 13.00
C LEU A 79 -12.83 15.68 12.31
N ARG A 80 -13.41 15.81 11.10
CA ARG A 80 -13.94 14.67 10.33
C ARG A 80 -12.88 13.96 9.51
N VAL A 81 -11.81 14.67 9.16
CA VAL A 81 -10.68 14.15 8.37
C VAL A 81 -9.61 13.55 9.28
N LEU A 82 -9.44 14.10 10.49
CA LEU A 82 -8.46 13.66 11.48
C LEU A 82 -8.40 12.13 11.70
N PRO A 83 -9.51 11.40 11.96
CA PRO A 83 -9.43 9.95 12.16
C PRO A 83 -8.91 9.21 10.92
N ARG A 84 -9.20 9.70 9.70
CA ARG A 84 -8.68 9.10 8.47
C ARG A 84 -7.17 9.33 8.34
N ILE A 85 -6.70 10.52 8.70
CA ILE A 85 -5.26 10.83 8.72
C ILE A 85 -4.53 9.96 9.73
N ILE A 86 -5.10 9.76 10.93
CA ILE A 86 -4.52 8.87 11.94
C ILE A 86 -4.41 7.44 11.40
N VAL A 87 -5.48 6.90 10.79
CA VAL A 87 -5.44 5.56 10.18
C VAL A 87 -4.39 5.46 9.07
N LEU A 88 -4.30 6.47 8.20
CA LEU A 88 -3.27 6.52 7.16
C LEU A 88 -1.85 6.55 7.75
N ALA A 89 -1.63 7.33 8.81
CA ALA A 89 -0.34 7.38 9.50
C ALA A 89 0.01 6.03 10.13
N LEU A 90 -0.95 5.32 10.72
CA LEU A 90 -0.75 3.96 11.25
C LEU A 90 -0.40 2.96 10.15
N PHE A 91 -1.06 3.03 8.99
CA PHE A 91 -0.76 2.16 7.86
C PHE A 91 0.64 2.42 7.31
N ALA A 92 1.02 3.69 7.16
CA ALA A 92 2.36 4.08 6.71
C ALA A 92 3.43 3.63 7.71
N TRP A 93 3.21 3.86 9.01
CA TRP A 93 4.11 3.43 10.07
C TRP A 93 4.30 1.91 10.04
N PHE A 94 3.20 1.16 10.05
CA PHE A 94 3.25 -0.30 10.05
C PHE A 94 3.95 -0.87 8.80
N TRP A 95 3.68 -0.29 7.63
CA TRP A 95 4.34 -0.73 6.39
C TRP A 95 5.86 -0.47 6.42
N VAL A 96 6.28 0.72 6.87
CA VAL A 96 7.70 1.05 7.01
C VAL A 96 8.36 0.13 8.04
N SER A 97 7.72 -0.13 9.17
CA SER A 97 8.24 -1.07 10.16
C SER A 97 8.42 -2.48 9.58
N LEU A 98 7.44 -2.97 8.81
CA LEU A 98 7.53 -4.28 8.15
C LEU A 98 8.69 -4.31 7.14
N VAL A 99 8.84 -3.27 6.32
CA VAL A 99 9.98 -3.18 5.39
C VAL A 99 11.30 -3.23 6.15
N LEU A 100 11.47 -2.40 7.18
CA LEU A 100 12.72 -2.31 7.95
C LEU A 100 13.07 -3.62 8.65
N ASP A 101 12.06 -4.31 9.18
CA ASP A 101 12.19 -5.62 9.81
C ASP A 101 12.69 -6.68 8.82
N GLN A 102 12.16 -6.66 7.60
CA GLN A 102 12.43 -7.67 6.58
C GLN A 102 13.59 -7.31 5.63
N MET A 103 14.13 -6.09 5.72
CA MET A 103 15.28 -5.64 4.93
C MET A 103 16.49 -6.61 5.02
N PRO A 104 16.87 -7.16 6.18
CA PRO A 104 17.97 -8.12 6.26
C PRO A 104 17.70 -9.38 5.41
N CYS A 105 16.47 -9.89 5.43
CA CYS A 105 16.07 -11.04 4.60
C CYS A 105 16.13 -10.72 3.11
N PHE A 106 15.59 -9.57 2.69
CA PHE A 106 15.67 -9.17 1.29
C PHE A 106 17.10 -8.99 0.80
N LEU A 107 18.05 -8.72 1.70
CA LEU A 107 19.48 -8.61 1.39
C LEU A 107 20.23 -9.95 1.47
N GLY A 108 19.53 -11.06 1.72
CA GLY A 108 20.12 -12.41 1.77
C GLY A 108 20.90 -12.69 3.05
N VAL A 109 20.64 -11.96 4.14
CA VAL A 109 21.25 -12.25 5.45
C VAL A 109 20.68 -13.59 5.97
N PRO A 110 21.52 -14.58 6.31
CA PRO A 110 21.03 -15.84 6.88
C PRO A 110 20.38 -15.63 8.25
N ASN A 111 19.34 -16.41 8.59
CA ASN A 111 18.61 -16.38 9.87
C ASN A 111 18.14 -14.97 10.25
N CYS A 112 17.36 -14.36 9.37
CA CYS A 112 16.85 -13.00 9.48
C CYS A 112 15.40 -12.94 10.02
N ASP A 113 14.92 -14.06 10.58
CA ASP A 113 13.60 -14.25 11.17
C ASP A 113 13.52 -13.93 12.68
#